data_AF-A0A6A0H3F7-F1
#
_entry.id   AF-A0A6A0H3F7-F1
#
_cell.length_a   1.000
_cell.length_b   1.000
_cell.length_c   1.000
_cell.angle_alpha   90.00
_cell.angle_beta   90.00
_cell.angle_gamma   90.00
#
_symmetry.space_group_name_H-M   'P 1'
#
loop_
_entity.id
_entity.type
_entity.pdbx_description
1 polymer ?
#
loop_
_entity_poly.entity_id
_entity_poly.type
_entity_poly.pdbx_seq_one_letter_code
_entity_poly.pdbx_strand_id
1 'polypeptide(L)'
;MTWNFPNCCGALDGRHIALRRPPDGRAELFKYRGRYSVVLLALVDADSKFLYVEVDTNGRADDMCVFRSSSLKTAIKNNSLNLPPDHVIIADNTFPLTTSIMKPFSKRDFSAVERIFNYRLSRARRVVDNAFGILAARFEVFRKEIELDVSTTDLIVRAACTIHNWLCTVSPETYLGKGWADFEDAETGEIHPGLWRETAVELPPLRTSRAVCPYTKEAAKKRNSIATYFSEEGQVPFQMRAIEM
;
A
#
# COMPACT_ATOMS: atom_id res chain seq x y z
N MET A 1 12.88 5.63 13.98
CA MET A 1 12.04 4.77 13.13
C MET A 1 11.94 5.37 11.74
N THR A 2 12.11 4.55 10.71
CA THR A 2 12.35 4.93 9.30
C THR A 2 11.34 5.93 8.71
N TRP A 3 10.08 5.92 9.16
CA TRP A 3 9.04 6.81 8.60
C TRP A 3 8.39 7.76 9.60
N ASN A 4 8.88 7.79 10.83
CA ASN A 4 8.24 8.57 11.90
C ASN A 4 6.74 8.22 12.03
N PHE A 5 6.38 6.94 11.94
CA PHE A 5 5.06 6.44 12.31
C PHE A 5 5.27 5.27 13.29
N PRO A 6 5.26 5.51 14.61
CA PRO A 6 5.51 4.49 15.60
C PRO A 6 4.44 3.39 15.56
N ASN A 7 4.86 2.18 15.92
CA ASN A 7 4.01 0.99 15.98
C ASN A 7 3.33 0.63 14.63
N CYS A 8 3.85 1.13 13.51
CA CYS A 8 3.42 0.74 12.18
C CYS A 8 4.03 -0.62 11.81
N CYS A 9 3.19 -1.62 11.57
CA CYS A 9 3.62 -2.96 11.13
C CYS A 9 3.78 -3.07 9.61
N GLY A 10 3.22 -2.13 8.84
CA GLY A 10 3.32 -2.13 7.39
C GLY A 10 2.22 -1.31 6.73
N ALA A 11 2.38 -1.09 5.43
CA ALA A 11 1.46 -0.36 4.58
C ALA A 11 0.69 -1.32 3.67
N LEU A 12 -0.63 -1.22 3.68
CA LEU A 12 -1.56 -2.02 2.87
C LEU A 12 -2.04 -1.21 1.68
N ASP A 13 -1.97 -1.78 0.49
CA ASP A 13 -2.47 -1.17 -0.74
C ASP A 13 -2.69 -2.22 -1.85
N GLY A 14 -3.47 -1.85 -2.86
CA GLY A 14 -3.79 -2.70 -4.01
C GLY A 14 -3.30 -2.12 -5.34
N ARG A 15 -3.01 -3.01 -6.30
CA ARG A 15 -2.61 -2.67 -7.67
C ARG A 15 -3.26 -3.59 -8.71
N HIS A 16 -3.55 -3.04 -9.89
CA HIS A 16 -3.94 -3.83 -11.05
C HIS A 16 -2.71 -4.42 -11.74
N ILE A 17 -2.76 -5.72 -12.05
CA ILE A 17 -1.82 -6.39 -12.95
C ILE A 17 -2.54 -6.59 -14.30
N ALA A 18 -1.98 -6.01 -15.36
CA ALA A 18 -2.58 -6.03 -16.68
C ALA A 18 -2.58 -7.44 -17.29
N LEU A 19 -3.72 -7.82 -17.85
CA LEU A 19 -3.91 -9.08 -18.56
C LEU A 19 -4.27 -8.80 -20.01
N ARG A 20 -3.85 -9.71 -20.91
CA ARG A 20 -4.53 -9.84 -22.19
C ARG A 20 -5.91 -10.43 -21.93
N ARG A 21 -6.89 -10.12 -22.79
CA ARG A 21 -8.22 -10.72 -22.70
C ARG A 21 -8.09 -12.25 -22.54
N PRO A 22 -8.54 -12.83 -21.41
CA PRO A 22 -8.53 -14.27 -21.24
C PRO A 22 -9.39 -14.92 -22.34
N PRO A 23 -8.98 -16.09 -22.87
CA PRO A 23 -9.76 -16.80 -23.89
C PRO A 23 -11.05 -17.43 -23.32
N ASP A 24 -11.28 -17.33 -22.02
CA ASP A 24 -12.41 -17.95 -21.34
C ASP A 24 -13.74 -17.18 -21.51
N GLY A 25 -14.86 -17.88 -21.30
CA GLY A 25 -16.19 -17.26 -21.28
C GLY A 25 -16.43 -16.33 -20.08
N ARG A 26 -15.42 -16.13 -19.22
CA ARG A 26 -15.49 -15.33 -18.00
C ARG A 26 -14.64 -14.05 -18.07
N ALA A 27 -14.05 -13.75 -19.22
CA ALA A 27 -13.20 -12.57 -19.47
C ALA A 27 -13.79 -11.27 -18.90
N GLU A 28 -15.12 -11.11 -18.95
CA GLU A 28 -15.82 -9.93 -18.45
C GLU A 28 -15.70 -9.69 -16.93
N LEU A 29 -15.41 -10.73 -16.12
CA LEU A 29 -15.12 -10.59 -14.68
C LEU A 29 -13.78 -9.87 -14.45
N PHE A 30 -12.85 -10.00 -15.39
CA PHE A 30 -11.52 -9.40 -15.34
C PHE A 30 -11.47 -8.01 -15.96
N LYS A 31 -12.56 -7.59 -16.62
CA LYS A 31 -12.62 -6.33 -17.36
C LYS A 31 -12.96 -5.17 -16.44
N TYR A 32 -12.02 -4.25 -16.31
CA TYR A 32 -12.16 -2.98 -15.63
C TYR A 32 -11.90 -1.81 -16.59
N ARG A 33 -12.92 -0.97 -16.79
CA ARG A 33 -12.87 0.22 -17.67
C ARG A 33 -12.26 -0.06 -19.06
N GLY A 34 -12.57 -1.21 -19.64
CA GLY A 34 -12.12 -1.60 -20.98
C GLY A 34 -10.77 -2.30 -21.04
N ARG A 35 -10.08 -2.52 -19.91
CA ARG A 35 -8.85 -3.33 -19.82
C ARG A 35 -9.08 -4.57 -18.96
N TYR A 36 -8.34 -5.64 -19.23
CA TYR A 36 -8.39 -6.86 -18.42
C TYR A 36 -7.28 -6.81 -17.38
N SER A 37 -7.58 -7.21 -16.14
CA SER A 37 -6.59 -7.22 -15.05
C SER A 37 -6.99 -8.16 -13.92
N VAL A 38 -6.00 -8.61 -13.16
CA VAL A 38 -6.19 -9.11 -11.79
C VAL A 38 -5.77 -8.05 -10.80
N VAL A 39 -6.24 -8.18 -9.56
CA VAL A 39 -5.86 -7.30 -8.46
C VAL A 39 -4.79 -7.99 -7.62
N LEU A 40 -3.69 -7.30 -7.33
CA LEU A 40 -2.71 -7.66 -6.31
C LEU A 40 -2.94 -6.76 -5.08
N LEU A 41 -3.45 -7.33 -3.99
CA LEU A 41 -3.48 -6.69 -2.67
C LEU A 41 -2.22 -7.09 -1.90
N ALA A 42 -1.50 -6.14 -1.33
CA ALA A 42 -0.29 -6.44 -0.57
C ALA A 42 -0.11 -5.61 0.71
N LEU A 43 0.41 -6.26 1.75
CA LEU A 43 0.94 -5.62 2.95
C LEU A 43 2.46 -5.59 2.86
N VAL A 44 3.07 -4.42 3.00
CA VAL A 44 4.51 -4.19 2.82
C VAL A 44 5.15 -3.65 4.09
N ASP A 45 6.30 -4.20 4.48
CA ASP A 45 7.07 -3.79 5.66
C ASP A 45 8.01 -2.61 5.39
N ALA A 46 8.90 -2.32 6.36
CA ALA A 46 9.83 -1.21 6.28
C ALA A 46 10.95 -1.30 5.25
N ASP A 47 11.24 -2.51 4.80
CA ASP A 47 12.32 -2.82 3.88
C ASP A 47 11.77 -3.11 2.47
N SER A 48 10.56 -2.60 2.19
CA SER A 48 9.83 -2.84 0.94
C SER A 48 9.60 -4.33 0.65
N LYS A 49 9.52 -5.18 1.68
CA LYS A 49 9.19 -6.61 1.52
C LYS A 49 7.69 -6.83 1.66
N PHE A 50 7.15 -7.70 0.83
CA PHE A 50 5.76 -8.12 0.87
C PHE A 50 5.55 -9.11 2.03
N LEU A 51 4.92 -8.66 3.12
CA LEU A 51 4.54 -9.51 4.26
C LEU A 51 3.34 -10.41 3.94
N TYR A 52 2.46 -9.92 3.07
CA TYR A 52 1.28 -10.63 2.63
C TYR A 52 0.94 -10.20 1.21
N VAL A 53 0.51 -11.16 0.39
CA VAL A 53 -0.01 -10.92 -0.96
C VAL A 53 -1.23 -11.78 -1.21
N GLU A 54 -2.23 -11.17 -1.84
CA GLU A 54 -3.39 -11.87 -2.36
C GLU A 54 -3.71 -11.37 -3.76
N VAL A 55 -3.83 -12.31 -4.68
CA VAL A 55 -4.22 -12.02 -6.06
C VAL A 55 -5.70 -12.36 -6.20
N ASP A 56 -6.53 -11.36 -6.43
CA ASP A 56 -7.95 -11.55 -6.71
C ASP A 56 -8.20 -11.51 -8.22
N THR A 57 -8.97 -12.51 -8.64
CA THR A 57 -9.40 -12.74 -10.02
C THR A 57 -10.55 -11.82 -10.43
N ASN A 58 -11.21 -11.11 -9.52
CA ASN A 58 -12.20 -10.12 -9.90
C ASN A 58 -11.54 -8.77 -10.24
N GLY A 59 -11.20 -8.57 -11.52
CA GLY A 59 -10.60 -7.32 -12.00
C GLY A 59 -11.45 -6.06 -11.76
N ARG A 60 -12.75 -6.21 -11.47
CA ARG A 60 -13.66 -5.10 -11.11
C ARG A 60 -13.63 -4.73 -9.63
N ALA A 61 -13.00 -5.55 -8.80
CA ALA A 61 -12.92 -5.31 -7.37
C ALA A 61 -12.07 -4.06 -7.09
N ASP A 62 -12.57 -3.21 -6.19
CA ASP A 62 -11.75 -2.18 -5.57
C ASP A 62 -10.98 -2.76 -4.38
N ASP A 63 -10.09 -1.97 -3.78
CA ASP A 63 -9.29 -2.36 -2.59
C ASP A 63 -10.16 -2.92 -1.49
N MET A 64 -11.31 -2.28 -1.23
CA MET A 64 -12.24 -2.68 -0.19
C MET A 64 -12.90 -4.03 -0.50
N CYS A 65 -13.24 -4.31 -1.76
CA CYS A 65 -13.83 -5.56 -2.18
C CYS A 65 -12.85 -6.71 -1.98
N VAL A 66 -11.62 -6.57 -2.48
CA VAL A 66 -10.57 -7.59 -2.32
C VAL A 66 -10.23 -7.76 -0.84
N PHE A 67 -10.07 -6.66 -0.11
CA PHE A 67 -9.80 -6.72 1.33
C PHE A 67 -10.92 -7.43 2.10
N ARG A 68 -12.20 -7.21 1.78
CA ARG A 68 -13.34 -7.82 2.50
C ARG A 68 -13.40 -9.33 2.36
N SER A 69 -13.01 -9.87 1.21
CA SER A 69 -12.88 -11.32 0.94
C SER A 69 -11.55 -11.89 1.40
N SER A 70 -10.56 -11.05 1.69
CA SER A 70 -9.21 -11.51 1.97
C SER A 70 -9.03 -12.33 3.25
N SER A 71 -8.05 -13.23 3.18
CA SER A 71 -7.54 -13.96 4.34
C SER A 71 -6.94 -13.00 5.38
N LEU A 72 -6.33 -11.89 4.95
CA LEU A 72 -5.80 -10.85 5.84
C LEU A 72 -6.90 -10.22 6.70
N LYS A 73 -8.03 -9.82 6.12
CA LYS A 73 -9.16 -9.26 6.89
C LYS A 73 -9.70 -10.27 7.90
N THR A 74 -9.76 -11.55 7.53
CA THR A 74 -10.19 -12.62 8.44
C THR A 74 -9.21 -12.75 9.61
N ALA A 75 -7.91 -12.70 9.33
CA ALA A 75 -6.88 -12.75 10.35
C ALA A 75 -6.91 -11.53 11.30
N ILE A 76 -7.14 -10.33 10.77
CA ILE A 76 -7.33 -9.11 11.59
C ILE A 76 -8.55 -9.25 12.48
N LYS A 77 -9.69 -9.67 11.92
CA LYS A 77 -10.95 -9.82 12.67
C LYS A 77 -10.83 -10.84 13.81
N ASN A 78 -10.15 -11.95 13.55
CA ASN A 78 -9.98 -13.04 14.51
C ASN A 78 -8.77 -12.84 15.45
N ASN A 79 -8.08 -11.70 15.34
CA ASN A 79 -6.85 -11.41 16.05
C ASN A 79 -5.73 -12.45 15.85
N SER A 80 -5.75 -13.19 14.73
CA SER A 80 -4.77 -14.26 14.45
C SER A 80 -3.47 -13.74 13.82
N LEU A 81 -3.41 -12.45 13.47
CA LEU A 81 -2.13 -11.79 13.13
C LEU A 81 -1.24 -11.58 14.35
N ASN A 82 -1.80 -11.62 15.57
CA ASN A 82 -1.08 -11.35 16.82
C ASN A 82 -0.28 -10.04 16.76
N LEU A 83 -0.88 -8.98 16.20
CA LEU A 83 -0.25 -7.66 16.20
C LEU A 83 0.06 -7.26 17.66
N PRO A 84 1.28 -6.76 17.96
CA PRO A 84 1.58 -6.34 19.31
C PRO A 84 0.64 -5.21 19.75
N PRO A 85 0.48 -4.99 21.07
CA PRO A 85 -0.35 -3.91 21.59
C PRO A 85 -0.05 -2.56 20.91
N ASP A 86 -1.09 -1.79 20.66
CA ASP A 86 -1.05 -0.48 20.01
C ASP A 86 -0.52 -0.45 18.56
N HIS A 87 -0.10 -1.57 18.00
CA HIS A 87 0.35 -1.62 16.61
C HIS A 87 -0.79 -1.50 15.62
N VAL A 88 -0.45 -1.00 14.44
CA VAL A 88 -1.38 -0.70 13.35
C VAL A 88 -0.76 -1.02 12.00
N ILE A 89 -1.63 -1.38 11.06
CA ILE A 89 -1.39 -1.35 9.62
C ILE A 89 -1.88 0.01 9.11
N ILE A 90 -1.11 0.67 8.26
CA ILE A 90 -1.55 1.90 7.60
C ILE A 90 -2.09 1.58 6.21
N ALA A 91 -3.13 2.27 5.79
CA ALA A 91 -3.78 2.02 4.53
C ALA A 91 -4.33 3.31 3.92
N ASP A 92 -4.74 3.23 2.66
CA ASP A 92 -5.34 4.35 1.95
C ASP A 92 -6.79 4.63 2.43
N ASN A 93 -7.42 5.67 1.87
CA ASN A 93 -8.75 6.06 2.32
C ASN A 93 -9.85 5.07 1.90
N THR A 94 -9.58 4.14 0.97
CA THR A 94 -10.53 3.09 0.58
C THR A 94 -10.76 2.12 1.72
N PHE A 95 -9.73 1.79 2.50
CA PHE A 95 -9.78 0.76 3.54
C PHE A 95 -10.65 1.20 4.73
N PRO A 96 -11.19 0.26 5.53
CA PRO A 96 -11.97 0.62 6.71
C PRO A 96 -11.04 1.13 7.82
N LEU A 97 -11.49 2.16 8.56
CA LEU A 97 -10.82 2.54 9.80
C LEU A 97 -11.22 1.53 10.88
N THR A 98 -10.24 0.86 11.48
CA THR A 98 -10.42 -0.10 12.58
C THR A 98 -9.39 0.17 13.68
N THR A 99 -9.41 -0.58 14.78
CA THR A 99 -8.33 -0.49 15.79
C THR A 99 -7.00 -1.04 15.29
N SER A 100 -7.00 -1.85 14.22
CA SER A 100 -5.79 -2.43 13.62
C SER A 100 -5.38 -1.77 12.31
N ILE A 101 -6.27 -1.03 11.64
CA ILE A 101 -6.01 -0.35 10.36
C ILE A 101 -6.25 1.15 10.52
N MET A 102 -5.20 1.94 10.31
CA MET A 102 -5.25 3.40 10.29
C MET A 102 -5.32 3.92 8.86
N LYS A 103 -6.18 4.91 8.64
CA LYS A 103 -6.33 5.60 7.36
C LYS A 103 -6.43 7.12 7.56
N PRO A 104 -6.21 7.93 6.50
CA PRO A 104 -6.29 9.38 6.58
C PRO A 104 -7.61 9.89 7.18
N PHE A 105 -7.57 11.08 7.77
CA PHE A 105 -8.76 11.90 7.91
C PHE A 105 -9.29 12.26 6.52
N SER A 106 -10.60 12.14 6.34
CA SER A 106 -11.27 12.36 5.05
C SER A 106 -12.44 13.32 5.25
N LYS A 107 -12.14 14.62 5.31
CA LYS A 107 -13.12 15.72 5.40
C LYS A 107 -12.65 16.92 4.59
N ARG A 108 -13.48 17.95 4.48
CA ARG A 108 -13.17 19.17 3.71
C ARG A 108 -12.08 20.01 4.38
N ASP A 109 -12.25 20.31 5.67
CA ASP A 109 -11.35 21.19 6.40
C ASP A 109 -10.62 20.43 7.50
N PHE A 110 -9.29 20.34 7.35
CA PHE A 110 -8.41 19.68 8.32
C PHE A 110 -7.82 20.68 9.30
N SER A 111 -7.82 20.33 10.59
CA SER A 111 -7.01 21.01 11.60
C SER A 111 -5.52 20.75 11.34
N ALA A 112 -4.64 21.56 11.94
CA ALA A 112 -3.20 21.33 11.87
C ALA A 112 -2.81 19.90 12.30
N VAL A 113 -3.42 19.41 13.39
CA VAL A 113 -3.23 18.04 13.91
C VAL A 113 -3.58 16.98 12.87
N GLU A 114 -4.69 17.16 12.16
CA GLU A 114 -5.14 16.21 11.14
C GLU A 114 -4.30 16.28 9.87
N ARG A 115 -3.81 17.48 9.50
CA ARG A 115 -2.85 17.66 8.39
C ARG A 115 -1.54 16.93 8.69
N ILE A 116 -1.00 17.10 9.91
CA ILE A 116 0.23 16.42 10.35
C ILE A 116 0.05 14.90 10.31
N PHE A 117 -1.08 14.41 10.81
CA PHE A 117 -1.40 12.98 10.74
C PHE A 117 -1.47 12.46 9.30
N ASN A 118 -2.23 13.14 8.44
CA ASN A 118 -2.37 12.73 7.04
C ASN A 118 -1.03 12.74 6.30
N TYR A 119 -0.20 13.77 6.53
CA TYR A 119 1.14 13.86 5.96
C TYR A 119 2.03 12.70 6.44
N ARG A 120 2.13 12.45 7.75
CA ARG A 120 2.95 11.35 8.30
C ARG A 120 2.47 9.97 7.85
N LEU A 121 1.16 9.76 7.74
CA LEU A 121 0.59 8.54 7.20
C LEU A 121 0.95 8.38 5.72
N SER A 122 0.78 9.42 4.91
CA SER A 122 1.15 9.41 3.48
C SER A 122 2.63 9.09 3.31
N ARG A 123 3.49 9.76 4.09
CA ARG A 123 4.93 9.53 4.13
C ARG A 123 5.28 8.07 4.42
N ALA A 124 4.70 7.48 5.45
CA ALA A 124 4.93 6.09 5.79
C ALA A 124 4.39 5.10 4.74
N ARG A 125 3.28 5.46 4.06
CA ARG A 125 2.71 4.62 3.00
C ARG A 125 3.56 4.55 1.74
N ARG A 126 4.44 5.51 1.46
CA ARG A 126 5.33 5.49 0.27
C ARG A 126 6.08 4.19 0.08
N VAL A 127 6.35 3.44 1.15
CA VAL A 127 7.01 2.13 1.04
C VAL A 127 6.25 1.13 0.17
N VAL A 128 4.91 1.14 0.21
CA VAL A 128 4.09 0.20 -0.56
C VAL A 128 4.13 0.58 -2.03
N ASP A 129 4.12 1.88 -2.33
CA ASP A 129 4.28 2.40 -3.68
C ASP A 129 5.66 2.05 -4.24
N ASN A 130 6.72 2.24 -3.43
CA ASN A 130 8.08 1.84 -3.76
C ASN A 130 8.19 0.34 -4.03
N ALA A 131 7.58 -0.51 -3.19
CA ALA A 131 7.64 -1.95 -3.38
C ALA A 131 6.96 -2.39 -4.69
N PHE A 132 5.78 -1.86 -4.99
CA PHE A 132 5.11 -2.13 -6.27
C PHE A 132 5.88 -1.58 -7.48
N GLY A 133 6.41 -0.37 -7.37
CA GLY A 133 7.21 0.26 -8.40
C GLY A 133 8.47 -0.54 -8.72
N ILE A 134 9.22 -0.93 -7.68
CA ILE A 134 10.43 -1.75 -7.82
C ILE A 134 10.09 -3.12 -8.41
N LEU A 135 9.02 -3.77 -7.93
CA LEU A 135 8.56 -5.04 -8.49
C LEU A 135 8.28 -4.92 -9.99
N ALA A 136 7.54 -3.89 -10.41
CA ALA A 136 7.19 -3.71 -11.83
C ALA A 136 8.41 -3.33 -12.69
N ALA A 137 9.32 -2.51 -12.15
CA ALA A 137 10.54 -2.08 -12.81
C ALA A 137 11.52 -3.25 -13.07
N ARG A 138 11.67 -4.13 -12.07
CA ARG A 138 12.63 -5.25 -12.06
C ARG A 138 12.12 -6.47 -12.81
N PHE A 139 10.82 -6.77 -12.74
CA PHE A 139 10.23 -7.93 -13.38
C PHE A 139 9.52 -7.52 -14.66
N GLU A 140 10.19 -7.72 -15.79
CA GLU A 140 9.72 -7.23 -17.10
C GLU A 140 8.35 -7.77 -17.52
N VAL A 141 7.92 -8.89 -16.94
CA VAL A 141 6.60 -9.49 -17.15
C VAL A 141 5.45 -8.52 -16.83
N PHE A 142 5.66 -7.54 -15.95
CA PHE A 142 4.66 -6.55 -15.60
C PHE A 142 4.63 -5.33 -16.54
N ARG A 143 5.57 -5.22 -17.49
CA ARG A 143 5.63 -4.07 -18.42
C ARG A 143 4.56 -4.08 -19.49
N LYS A 144 3.98 -5.25 -19.76
CA LYS A 144 2.95 -5.47 -20.77
C LYS A 144 1.83 -6.30 -20.18
N GLU A 145 0.74 -6.37 -20.92
CA GLU A 145 -0.34 -7.31 -20.63
C GLU A 145 0.21 -8.74 -20.57
N ILE A 146 -0.07 -9.45 -19.49
CA ILE A 146 0.31 -10.86 -19.36
C ILE A 146 -0.61 -11.69 -20.25
N GLU A 147 -0.03 -12.41 -21.21
CA GLU A 147 -0.75 -13.20 -22.20
C GLU A 147 -0.97 -14.65 -21.78
N LEU A 148 -1.30 -14.84 -20.50
CA LEU A 148 -1.52 -16.16 -19.89
C LEU A 148 -2.87 -16.19 -19.20
N ASP A 149 -3.34 -17.38 -18.87
CA ASP A 149 -4.56 -17.51 -18.08
C ASP A 149 -4.35 -16.95 -16.66
N VAL A 150 -5.47 -16.73 -15.98
CA VAL A 150 -5.51 -16.08 -14.67
C VAL A 150 -4.79 -16.90 -13.60
N SER A 151 -4.88 -18.23 -13.66
CA SER A 151 -4.23 -19.10 -12.67
C SER A 151 -2.71 -19.08 -12.83
N THR A 152 -2.22 -19.09 -14.07
CA THR A 152 -0.80 -18.91 -14.36
C THR A 152 -0.32 -17.51 -13.97
N THR A 153 -1.15 -16.48 -14.20
CA THR A 153 -0.81 -15.11 -13.79
C THR A 153 -0.68 -14.98 -12.27
N ASP A 154 -1.59 -15.58 -11.49
CA ASP A 154 -1.49 -15.62 -10.02
C ASP A 154 -0.14 -16.22 -9.57
N LEU A 155 0.25 -17.35 -10.16
CA LEU A 155 1.53 -17.99 -9.86
C LEU A 155 2.72 -17.08 -10.18
N ILE A 156 2.70 -16.39 -11.33
CA ILE A 156 3.76 -15.45 -11.73
C ILE A 156 3.85 -14.29 -10.74
N VAL A 157 2.71 -13.69 -10.37
CA VAL A 157 2.67 -12.56 -9.43
C VAL A 157 3.23 -12.97 -8.07
N ARG A 158 2.81 -14.12 -7.53
CA ARG A 158 3.31 -14.64 -6.25
C ARG A 158 4.79 -15.00 -6.31
N ALA A 159 5.24 -15.61 -7.40
CA ALA A 159 6.65 -15.93 -7.61
C ALA A 159 7.50 -14.65 -7.65
N ALA A 160 7.07 -13.62 -8.38
CA ALA A 160 7.77 -12.34 -8.46
C ALA A 160 7.87 -11.66 -7.09
N CYS A 161 6.78 -11.62 -6.31
CA CYS A 161 6.80 -11.08 -4.94
C CYS A 161 7.74 -11.87 -4.02
N THR A 162 7.78 -13.20 -4.16
CA THR A 162 8.67 -14.07 -3.38
C THR A 162 10.14 -13.85 -3.72
N ILE A 163 10.47 -13.79 -5.02
CA ILE A 163 11.83 -13.52 -5.50
C ILE A 163 12.26 -12.11 -5.10
N HIS A 164 11.38 -11.12 -5.21
CA HIS A 164 11.62 -9.76 -4.71
C HIS A 164 12.02 -9.78 -3.23
N ASN A 165 11.24 -10.42 -2.36
CA ASN A 165 11.56 -10.52 -0.92
C ASN A 165 12.90 -11.22 -0.67
N TRP A 166 13.18 -12.28 -1.41
CA TRP A 166 14.46 -12.99 -1.31
C TRP A 166 15.62 -12.06 -1.70
N LEU A 167 15.52 -11.34 -2.82
CA LEU A 167 16.53 -10.36 -3.27
C LEU A 167 16.71 -9.19 -2.31
N CYS A 168 15.62 -8.67 -1.72
CA CYS A 168 15.69 -7.68 -0.63
C CYS A 168 16.44 -8.20 0.59
N THR A 169 16.53 -9.52 0.77
CA THR A 169 17.19 -10.14 1.93
C THR A 169 18.64 -10.52 1.62
N VAL A 170 18.91 -11.12 0.45
CA VAL A 170 20.25 -11.63 0.13
C VAL A 170 21.15 -10.59 -0.54
N SER A 171 20.58 -9.60 -1.23
CA SER A 171 21.34 -8.60 -2.00
C SER A 171 20.74 -7.19 -1.88
N PRO A 172 20.44 -6.68 -0.67
CA PRO A 172 19.74 -5.40 -0.49
C PRO A 172 20.48 -4.23 -1.14
N GLU A 173 21.81 -4.18 -1.07
CA GLU A 173 22.62 -3.09 -1.63
C GLU A 173 22.55 -3.01 -3.16
N THR A 174 22.37 -4.13 -3.84
CA THR A 174 22.28 -4.19 -5.31
C THR A 174 20.84 -4.10 -5.79
N TYR A 175 19.92 -4.76 -5.08
CA TYR A 175 18.52 -4.86 -5.48
C TYR A 175 17.71 -3.61 -5.10
N LEU A 176 17.87 -3.14 -3.86
CA LEU A 176 17.28 -1.91 -3.31
C LEU A 176 18.30 -0.76 -3.21
N GLY A 177 19.42 -0.85 -3.94
CA GLY A 177 20.54 0.08 -3.85
C GLY A 177 20.14 1.56 -3.95
N LYS A 178 21.08 2.44 -3.55
CA LYS A 178 20.84 3.89 -3.48
C LYS A 178 20.14 4.42 -4.72
N GLY A 179 19.00 5.07 -4.49
CA GLY A 179 18.18 5.69 -5.52
C GLY A 179 17.07 4.81 -6.08
N TRP A 180 16.95 3.52 -5.76
CA TRP A 180 15.85 2.71 -6.30
C TRP A 180 14.49 3.15 -5.78
N ALA A 181 14.35 3.36 -4.48
CA ALA A 181 13.13 3.81 -3.83
C ALA A 181 13.08 5.33 -3.72
N ASP A 182 11.86 5.89 -3.68
CA ASP A 182 11.70 7.30 -3.35
C ASP A 182 12.22 7.56 -1.94
N PHE A 183 12.98 8.64 -1.78
CA PHE A 183 13.42 9.10 -0.47
C PHE A 183 12.96 10.55 -0.24
N GLU A 184 12.89 10.94 1.02
CA GLU A 184 12.57 12.30 1.41
C GLU A 184 13.77 12.86 2.16
N ASP A 185 14.25 14.00 1.71
CA ASP A 185 15.33 14.72 2.37
C ASP A 185 14.83 15.24 3.72
N ALA A 186 15.54 14.87 4.79
CA ALA A 186 15.11 15.12 6.16
C ALA A 186 15.21 16.60 6.58
N GLU A 187 16.00 17.41 5.86
CA GLU A 187 16.26 18.81 6.18
C GLU A 187 15.30 19.75 5.42
N THR A 188 15.06 19.43 4.15
CA THR A 188 14.23 20.21 3.24
C THR A 188 12.78 19.74 3.22
N GLY A 189 12.53 18.43 3.44
CA GLY A 189 11.25 17.77 3.19
C GLY A 189 11.01 17.48 1.71
N GLU A 190 12.02 17.66 0.84
CA GLU A 190 11.90 17.40 -0.59
C GLU A 190 11.82 15.90 -0.86
N ILE A 191 10.87 15.52 -1.71
CA ILE A 191 10.70 14.15 -2.17
C ILE A 191 11.55 13.97 -3.43
N HIS A 192 12.55 13.10 -3.35
CA HIS A 192 13.32 12.67 -4.50
C HIS A 192 12.74 11.36 -5.06
N PRO A 193 12.37 11.34 -6.35
CA PRO A 193 11.83 10.15 -6.99
C PRO A 193 12.89 9.06 -7.09
N GLY A 194 12.49 7.81 -6.85
CA GLY A 194 13.33 6.64 -7.06
C GLY A 194 13.42 6.26 -8.54
N LEU A 195 14.50 5.57 -8.91
CA LEU A 195 14.77 5.07 -10.26
C LEU A 195 13.63 4.21 -10.81
N TRP A 196 12.84 3.55 -9.95
CA TRP A 196 11.68 2.78 -10.41
C TRP A 196 10.68 3.67 -11.18
N ARG A 197 10.57 4.96 -10.84
CA ARG A 197 9.67 5.92 -11.50
C ARG A 197 10.08 6.24 -12.94
N GLU A 198 11.35 6.03 -13.29
CA GLU A 198 11.86 6.27 -14.65
C GLU A 198 11.55 5.10 -15.60
N THR A 199 11.16 3.93 -15.07
CA THR A 199 11.07 2.69 -15.87
C THR A 199 9.84 2.59 -16.80
N ALA A 200 9.10 3.69 -16.98
CA ALA A 200 7.87 3.81 -17.79
C ALA A 200 6.75 2.81 -17.43
N VAL A 201 6.92 2.02 -16.37
CA VAL A 201 6.05 0.90 -16.00
C VAL A 201 5.53 1.16 -14.60
N GLU A 202 4.26 1.51 -14.53
CA GLU A 202 3.55 1.74 -13.28
C GLU A 202 2.34 0.82 -13.24
N LEU A 203 2.25 0.04 -12.16
CA LEU A 203 1.04 -0.74 -11.90
C LEU A 203 -0.08 0.23 -11.51
N PRO A 204 -1.22 0.23 -12.22
CA PRO A 204 -2.29 1.16 -11.91
C PRO A 204 -2.82 0.92 -10.48
N PRO A 205 -3.03 1.97 -9.67
CA PRO A 205 -3.69 1.84 -8.39
C PRO A 205 -5.12 1.37 -8.58
N LEU A 206 -5.65 0.61 -7.61
CA LEU A 206 -7.08 0.37 -7.56
C LEU A 206 -7.79 1.71 -7.33
N ARG A 207 -8.94 1.91 -7.98
CA ARG A 207 -9.69 3.17 -7.79
C ARG A 207 -10.72 3.01 -6.68
N THR A 208 -10.76 4.05 -5.85
CA THR A 208 -11.69 4.28 -4.74
C THR A 208 -13.16 4.13 -5.14
N SER A 209 -13.87 3.22 -4.47
CA SER A 209 -15.31 3.39 -4.26
C SER A 209 -15.55 4.56 -3.30
N ARG A 210 -16.52 5.41 -3.61
CA ARG A 210 -16.96 6.52 -2.76
C ARG A 210 -17.73 6.06 -1.51
N ALA A 211 -17.80 4.76 -1.25
CA ALA A 211 -18.56 4.22 -0.13
C ALA A 211 -17.92 4.64 1.21
N VAL A 212 -18.64 5.48 1.95
CA VAL A 212 -18.30 5.81 3.33
C VAL A 212 -18.44 4.55 4.17
N CYS A 213 -17.32 4.01 4.63
CA CYS A 213 -17.33 2.88 5.55
C CYS A 213 -17.47 3.39 6.99
N PRO A 214 -18.55 3.04 7.71
CA PRO A 214 -18.68 3.40 9.10
C PRO A 214 -17.57 2.74 9.92
N TYR A 215 -17.13 3.40 10.97
CA TYR A 215 -16.10 2.92 11.89
C TYR A 215 -16.53 3.10 13.34
N THR A 216 -15.93 2.33 14.25
CA THR A 216 -16.29 2.37 15.67
C THR A 216 -15.68 3.59 16.38
N LYS A 217 -16.26 3.96 17.53
CA LYS A 217 -15.73 5.07 18.35
C LYS A 217 -14.31 4.78 18.84
N GLU A 218 -14.00 3.52 19.10
CA GLU A 218 -12.70 3.03 19.56
C GLU A 218 -11.63 3.21 18.46
N ALA A 219 -11.96 2.86 17.21
CA ALA A 219 -11.07 3.08 16.07
C ALA A 219 -10.79 4.57 15.85
N ALA A 220 -11.82 5.41 15.98
CA ALA A 220 -11.68 6.87 15.91
C ALA A 220 -10.79 7.41 17.04
N LYS A 221 -11.00 6.93 18.29
CA LYS A 221 -10.21 7.33 19.45
C LYS A 221 -8.73 6.95 19.28
N LYS A 222 -8.43 5.76 18.77
CA LYS A 222 -7.06 5.33 18.50
C LYS A 222 -6.38 6.23 17.45
N ARG A 223 -7.05 6.53 16.33
CA ARG A 223 -6.52 7.45 15.31
C ARG A 223 -6.26 8.85 15.89
N ASN A 224 -7.22 9.39 16.64
CA ASN A 224 -7.08 10.71 17.25
C ASN A 224 -5.93 10.75 18.25
N SER A 225 -5.73 9.69 19.06
CA SER A 225 -4.60 9.56 19.98
C SER A 225 -3.26 9.62 19.25
N ILE A 226 -3.13 8.90 18.12
CA ILE A 226 -1.92 8.93 17.29
C ILE A 226 -1.71 10.34 16.70
N ALA A 227 -2.77 11.00 16.24
CA ALA A 227 -2.70 12.35 15.69
C ALA A 227 -2.25 13.39 16.74
N THR A 228 -2.79 13.29 17.96
CA THR A 228 -2.35 14.10 19.11
C THR A 228 -0.88 13.85 19.42
N TYR A 229 -0.46 12.59 19.54
CA TYR A 229 0.95 12.25 19.77
C TYR A 229 1.87 12.88 18.71
N PHE A 230 1.51 12.83 17.42
CA PHE A 230 2.31 13.47 16.37
C PHE A 230 2.42 14.99 16.48
N SER A 231 1.46 15.61 17.15
CA SER A 231 1.40 17.06 17.35
C SER A 231 1.97 17.48 18.71
N GLU A 232 2.41 16.54 19.55
CA GLU A 232 2.92 16.80 20.90
C GLU A 232 4.27 16.08 21.11
N GLU A 233 4.31 14.98 21.85
CA GLU A 233 5.54 14.26 22.19
C GLU A 233 6.29 13.70 20.97
N GLY A 234 5.55 13.37 19.91
CA GLY A 234 6.05 12.74 18.71
C GLY A 234 6.44 13.71 17.60
N GLN A 235 6.46 15.02 17.83
CA GLN A 235 6.76 16.02 16.80
C GLN A 235 8.11 15.77 16.11
N VAL A 236 8.17 16.10 14.82
CA VAL A 236 9.42 16.07 14.03
C VAL A 236 9.69 17.44 13.39
N PRO A 237 10.96 17.85 13.19
CA PRO A 237 11.31 19.23 12.82
C PRO A 237 10.69 19.75 11.52
N PHE A 238 10.45 18.87 10.55
CA PHE A 238 9.97 19.23 9.21
C PHE A 238 8.44 19.26 9.08
N GLN A 239 7.67 18.71 10.04
CA GLN A 239 6.25 18.43 9.81
C GLN A 239 5.37 19.68 9.66
N MET A 240 5.73 20.79 10.29
CA MET A 240 4.97 22.05 10.16
C MET A 240 5.14 22.65 8.76
N ARG A 241 6.37 22.67 8.25
CA ARG A 241 6.66 23.10 6.88
C ARG A 241 5.95 22.22 5.86
N ALA A 242 5.96 20.90 6.08
CA ALA A 242 5.35 19.93 5.19
C ALA A 242 3.83 20.06 5.07
N ILE A 243 3.14 20.57 6.10
CA ILE A 243 1.70 20.81 6.01
C ILE A 243 1.37 22.17 5.41
N GLU A 244 2.27 23.16 5.41
CA GLU A 244 2.01 24.52 4.92
C GLU A 244 2.17 24.69 3.40
N MET A 245 2.87 23.76 2.75
CA MET A 245 2.99 23.63 1.30
C MET A 245 1.71 23.02 0.68
#